data_AF-A0A378W0K3-F1
#
_entry.id   AF-A0A378W0K3-F1
#
_cell.length_a   1.000
_cell.length_b   1.000
_cell.length_c   1.000
_cell.angle_alpha   90.00
_cell.angle_beta   90.00
_cell.angle_gamma   90.00
#
_symmetry.space_group_name_H-M   'P 1'
#
loop_
_entity.id
_entity.type
_entity.pdbx_description
1 polymer ?
#
loop_
_entity_poly.entity_id
_entity_poly.type
_entity_poly.pdbx_seq_one_letter_code
_entity_poly.pdbx_strand_id
1 'polypeptide(L)'
;MRLTYYRNRIQNVIETTDYFRTVQYDRKDTAGLEWQSRIDTGRFFAALGATYRLKQQMCDRDTAFDYDPYGAKGVPICIEGGYGSTRGYQALQPKYSINLDAGVRLLGEKLELGLRGIYHSRVNTKQYDQLLQKDLGIIFDTTGKPHHWRSSLTWDVYGRYRLHKTSTSTSASPT
;
A
#
# COMPACT_ATOMS: atom_id res chain seq x y z
N MET A 1 -11.88 13.32 -13.92
CA MET A 1 -11.02 12.12 -13.84
C MET A 1 -9.57 12.56 -13.74
N ARG A 2 -8.77 11.89 -12.91
CA ARG A 2 -7.35 12.17 -12.73
C ARG A 2 -6.57 10.87 -12.73
N LEU A 3 -5.52 10.81 -13.54
CA LEU A 3 -4.53 9.75 -13.52
C LEU A 3 -3.20 10.38 -13.14
N THR A 4 -2.54 9.84 -12.13
CA THR A 4 -1.26 10.32 -11.63
C THR A 4 -0.28 9.16 -11.67
N TYR A 5 0.89 9.40 -12.25
CA TYR A 5 2.03 8.51 -12.16
C TYR A 5 3.06 9.17 -11.25
N TYR A 6 3.50 8.44 -10.23
CA TYR A 6 4.58 8.91 -9.36
C TYR A 6 5.78 7.98 -9.49
N ARG A 7 6.96 8.60 -9.47
CA ARG A 7 8.25 7.92 -9.39
C ARG A 7 9.12 8.72 -8.46
N ASN A 8 9.40 8.16 -7.28
CA ASN A 8 10.25 8.78 -6.29
C ASN A 8 11.51 7.94 -6.08
N ARG A 9 12.64 8.61 -5.93
CA ARG A 9 13.93 8.02 -5.61
C ARG A 9 14.48 8.76 -4.41
N ILE A 10 14.53 8.07 -3.29
CA ILE A 10 15.11 8.58 -2.05
C ILE A 10 16.52 8.02 -1.97
N GLN A 11 17.52 8.88 -1.84
CA GLN A 11 18.91 8.50 -1.66
C GLN A 11 19.27 8.59 -0.17
N ASN A 12 20.27 7.82 0.28
CA ASN A 12 20.75 7.85 1.66
C ASN A 12 19.62 7.58 2.68
N VAL A 13 18.91 6.48 2.48
CA VAL A 13 17.75 6.14 3.29
C VAL A 13 18.20 5.60 4.64
N ILE A 14 17.88 6.33 5.69
CA ILE A 14 18.15 5.92 7.06
C ILE A 14 17.01 5.02 7.53
N GLU A 15 17.35 3.78 7.88
CA GLU A 15 16.42 2.78 8.38
C GLU A 15 16.98 2.15 9.66
N THR A 16 16.09 1.56 10.45
CA THR A 16 16.45 0.91 11.71
C THR A 16 16.36 -0.59 11.52
N THR A 17 17.41 -1.31 11.92
CA THR A 17 17.43 -2.77 11.85
C THR A 17 16.76 -3.42 13.06
N ASP A 18 16.60 -4.74 13.01
CA ASP A 18 16.26 -5.67 14.10
C ASP A 18 16.88 -5.36 15.48
N TYR A 19 18.11 -4.85 15.54
CA TYR A 19 18.81 -4.50 16.80
C TYR A 19 18.73 -3.01 17.18
N PHE A 20 17.74 -2.28 16.66
CA PHE A 20 17.65 -0.80 16.82
C PHE A 20 18.87 -0.04 16.26
N ARG A 21 19.70 -0.71 15.46
CA ARG A 21 20.84 -0.07 14.81
C ARG A 21 20.35 0.80 13.68
N THR A 22 20.78 2.05 13.67
CA THR A 22 20.52 2.96 12.55
C THR A 22 21.54 2.67 11.46
N VAL A 23 21.05 2.33 10.27
CA VAL A 23 21.86 2.06 9.09
C VAL A 23 21.40 2.96 7.95
N GLN A 24 22.34 3.38 7.13
CA GLN A 24 22.08 4.19 5.94
C GLN A 24 22.23 3.29 4.72
N TYR A 25 21.18 3.20 3.92
CA TYR A 25 21.16 2.46 2.67
C TYR A 25 21.27 3.40 1.47
N ASP A 26 21.86 2.93 0.36
CA ASP A 26 22.12 3.73 -0.84
C ASP A 26 20.86 4.44 -1.36
N ARG A 27 19.79 3.69 -1.62
CA ARG A 27 18.55 4.26 -2.19
C ARG A 27 17.30 3.41 -2.01
N LYS A 28 16.15 4.09 -2.00
CA LYS A 28 14.80 3.50 -2.10
C LYS A 28 14.07 4.07 -3.30
N ASP A 29 13.74 3.19 -4.24
CA ASP A 29 13.01 3.51 -5.46
C ASP A 29 11.54 3.09 -5.28
N THR A 30 10.62 4.05 -5.34
CA THR A 30 9.17 3.80 -5.33
C THR A 30 8.52 4.35 -6.59
N ALA A 31 7.61 3.59 -7.18
CA ALA A 31 6.81 4.02 -8.31
C ALA A 31 5.42 3.39 -8.26
N GLY A 32 4.43 4.15 -8.71
CA GLY A 32 3.06 3.69 -8.75
C GLY A 32 2.19 4.58 -9.60
N LEU A 33 0.97 4.09 -9.78
CA LEU A 33 -0.08 4.73 -10.54
C LEU A 33 -1.26 4.92 -9.61
N GLU A 34 -1.80 6.13 -9.60
CA GLU A 34 -2.99 6.48 -8.83
C GLU A 34 -4.03 7.01 -9.80
N TRP A 35 -5.17 6.35 -9.83
CA TRP A 35 -6.31 6.77 -10.59
C TRP A 35 -7.42 7.21 -9.65
N GLN A 36 -8.01 8.36 -9.92
CA GLN A 36 -9.13 8.89 -9.16
C GLN A 36 -10.18 9.44 -10.11
N SER A 37 -11.40 8.97 -9.95
CA SER A 37 -12.57 9.40 -10.68
C SER A 37 -13.62 9.86 -9.69
N ARG A 38 -14.30 10.97 -10.01
CA ARG A 38 -15.42 11.49 -9.24
C ARG A 38 -16.43 12.08 -10.20
N ILE A 39 -17.69 11.75 -9.97
CA ILE A 39 -18.86 12.28 -10.66
C ILE A 39 -19.82 12.75 -9.57
N ASP A 40 -20.32 13.97 -9.72
CA ASP A 40 -21.32 14.55 -8.83
C ASP A 40 -22.36 15.26 -9.70
N THR A 41 -23.61 14.84 -9.56
CA THR A 41 -24.76 15.39 -10.31
C THR A 41 -25.71 16.14 -9.38
N GLY A 42 -25.26 16.46 -8.16
CA GLY A 42 -26.08 17.04 -7.09
C GLY A 42 -26.89 15.98 -6.36
N ARG A 43 -27.75 15.24 -7.10
CA ARG A 43 -28.58 14.16 -6.55
C ARG A 43 -27.85 12.83 -6.42
N PHE A 44 -26.91 12.53 -7.30
CA PHE A 44 -26.10 11.31 -7.25
C PHE A 44 -24.63 11.66 -7.24
N PHE A 45 -23.85 10.98 -6.39
CA PHE A 45 -22.41 11.09 -6.36
C PHE A 45 -21.79 9.70 -6.45
N ALA A 46 -20.69 9.60 -7.19
CA ALA A 46 -19.84 8.43 -7.22
C ALA A 46 -18.39 8.87 -7.28
N ALA A 47 -17.53 8.20 -6.52
CA ALA A 47 -16.10 8.32 -6.55
C ALA A 47 -15.49 6.93 -6.63
N LEU A 48 -14.49 6.78 -7.49
CA LEU A 48 -13.75 5.54 -7.62
C LEU A 48 -12.26 5.88 -7.69
N GLY A 49 -11.51 5.41 -6.70
CA GLY A 49 -10.07 5.53 -6.60
C GLY A 49 -9.42 4.17 -6.74
N ALA A 50 -8.36 4.06 -7.51
CA ALA A 50 -7.52 2.87 -7.58
C ALA A 50 -6.06 3.27 -7.46
N THR A 51 -5.31 2.58 -6.62
CA THR A 51 -3.85 2.73 -6.51
C THR A 51 -3.20 1.42 -6.92
N TYR A 52 -2.16 1.53 -7.74
CA TYR A 52 -1.40 0.40 -8.24
C TYR A 52 0.08 0.64 -8.02
N ARG A 53 0.72 -0.24 -7.24
CA ARG A 53 2.15 -0.17 -6.99
C ARG A 53 2.91 -0.88 -8.09
N LEU A 54 3.70 -0.11 -8.85
CA LEU A 54 4.57 -0.63 -9.90
C LEU A 54 5.90 -1.11 -9.35
N LYS A 55 6.49 -0.34 -8.43
CA LYS A 55 7.84 -0.58 -7.92
C LYS A 55 7.97 -0.10 -6.49
N GLN A 56 8.54 -0.90 -5.62
CA GLN A 56 8.94 -0.50 -4.28
C GLN A 56 10.13 -1.36 -3.88
N GLN A 57 11.34 -0.87 -4.15
CA GLN A 57 12.56 -1.60 -3.88
C GLN A 57 13.56 -0.73 -3.14
N MET A 58 14.39 -1.39 -2.34
CA MET A 58 15.52 -0.80 -1.66
C MET A 58 16.78 -1.37 -2.28
N CYS A 59 17.71 -0.51 -2.65
CA CYS A 59 18.98 -0.94 -3.20
C CYS A 59 20.10 -0.52 -2.27
N ASP A 60 21.02 -1.44 -2.03
CA ASP A 60 22.24 -1.19 -1.29
C ASP A 60 23.33 -2.16 -1.72
N ARG A 61 24.42 -1.61 -2.25
CA ARG A 61 25.49 -2.45 -2.79
C ARG A 61 26.29 -3.10 -1.68
N ASP A 62 26.60 -2.36 -0.62
CA ASP A 62 27.45 -2.82 0.48
C ASP A 62 26.77 -3.96 1.24
N THR A 63 25.49 -3.81 1.56
CA THR A 63 24.68 -4.89 2.17
C THR A 63 24.61 -6.11 1.25
N ALA A 64 24.47 -5.95 -0.06
CA ALA A 64 24.45 -7.10 -0.99
C ALA A 64 25.81 -7.84 -1.03
N PHE A 65 26.92 -7.12 -0.94
CA PHE A 65 28.26 -7.70 -0.84
C PHE A 65 28.51 -8.41 0.49
N ASP A 66 27.98 -7.88 1.61
CA ASP A 66 28.07 -8.55 2.92
C ASP A 66 27.38 -9.93 2.91
N TYR A 67 26.27 -10.08 2.18
CA TYR A 67 25.54 -11.36 2.06
C TYR A 67 26.11 -12.33 1.00
N ASP A 68 26.78 -11.82 -0.04
CA ASP A 68 27.39 -12.63 -1.10
C ASP A 68 28.73 -12.03 -1.58
N PRO A 69 29.80 -12.12 -0.75
CA PRO A 69 31.08 -11.47 -1.04
C PRO A 69 31.79 -12.06 -2.27
N TYR A 70 31.49 -13.31 -2.61
CA TYR A 70 32.07 -14.03 -3.75
C TYR A 70 31.17 -13.99 -5.00
N GLY A 71 29.99 -13.38 -4.93
CA GLY A 71 29.03 -13.30 -6.05
C GLY A 71 28.49 -14.66 -6.51
N ALA A 72 28.66 -15.72 -5.71
CA ALA A 72 28.32 -17.09 -6.08
C ALA A 72 26.81 -17.35 -6.02
N LYS A 73 26.08 -16.56 -5.21
CA LYS A 73 24.63 -16.69 -5.02
C LYS A 73 23.81 -15.73 -5.88
N GLY A 74 24.45 -14.70 -6.45
CA GLY A 74 23.83 -13.73 -7.35
C GLY A 74 22.78 -12.89 -6.63
N VAL A 75 23.10 -12.41 -5.42
CA VAL A 75 22.20 -11.56 -4.63
C VAL A 75 21.94 -10.24 -5.39
N PRO A 76 20.67 -9.90 -5.68
CA PRO A 76 20.37 -8.66 -6.37
C PRO A 76 20.65 -7.46 -5.46
N ILE A 77 21.36 -6.47 -5.98
CA ILE A 77 21.65 -5.20 -5.29
C ILE A 77 20.35 -4.46 -4.90
N CYS A 78 19.22 -4.77 -5.52
CA CYS A 78 17.92 -4.19 -5.23
C CYS A 78 16.91 -5.27 -4.80
N ILE A 79 16.37 -5.13 -3.59
CA ILE A 79 15.37 -6.04 -3.01
C ILE A 79 14.00 -5.34 -2.95
N GLU A 80 12.94 -5.98 -3.45
CA GLU A 80 11.57 -5.49 -3.30
C GLU A 80 11.15 -5.49 -1.81
N GLY A 81 10.59 -4.37 -1.36
CA GLY A 81 10.23 -4.11 0.04
C GLY A 81 11.38 -3.67 0.92
N GLY A 82 12.57 -4.21 0.72
CA GLY A 82 13.75 -3.90 1.53
C GLY A 82 14.51 -5.15 1.91
N TYR A 83 15.69 -4.98 2.51
CA TYR A 83 16.38 -6.08 3.16
C TYR A 83 15.55 -6.55 4.35
N GLY A 84 15.54 -7.85 4.63
CA GLY A 84 14.67 -8.43 5.65
C GLY A 84 14.71 -7.66 6.97
N SER A 85 15.88 -7.15 7.37
CA SER A 85 16.09 -6.40 8.60
C SER A 85 15.53 -4.99 8.65
N THR A 86 14.99 -4.47 7.56
CA THR A 86 14.48 -3.09 7.48
C THR A 86 12.99 -3.00 7.79
N ARG A 87 12.56 -1.92 8.44
CA ARG A 87 11.13 -1.63 8.62
C ARG A 87 10.44 -1.38 7.29
N GLY A 88 11.18 -0.91 6.28
CA GLY A 88 10.71 -0.82 4.90
C GLY A 88 10.08 -2.11 4.36
N TYR A 89 10.63 -3.26 4.73
CA TYR A 89 10.13 -4.57 4.31
C TYR A 89 8.80 -4.94 5.00
N GLN A 90 8.62 -4.56 6.27
CA GLN A 90 7.36 -4.74 7.00
C GLN A 90 6.27 -3.76 6.56
N ALA A 91 6.65 -2.55 6.15
CA ALA A 91 5.76 -1.51 5.64
C ALA A 91 5.45 -1.65 4.13
N LEU A 92 5.57 -2.86 3.59
CA LEU A 92 5.31 -3.13 2.18
C LEU A 92 3.81 -2.94 1.88
N GLN A 93 3.49 -1.93 1.07
CA GLN A 93 2.10 -1.62 0.73
C GLN A 93 1.43 -2.75 -0.07
N PRO A 94 0.08 -2.84 -0.09
CA PRO A 94 -0.63 -3.73 -1.01
C PRO A 94 -0.26 -3.45 -2.46
N LYS A 95 -0.30 -4.47 -3.32
CA LYS A 95 0.02 -4.29 -4.75
C LYS A 95 -1.00 -3.40 -5.45
N TYR A 96 -2.27 -3.55 -5.09
CA TYR A 96 -3.32 -2.66 -5.54
C TYR A 96 -4.41 -2.51 -4.48
N SER A 97 -5.00 -1.32 -4.44
CA SER A 97 -6.15 -0.98 -3.60
C SER A 97 -7.17 -0.23 -4.44
N ILE A 98 -8.43 -0.58 -4.29
CA ILE A 98 -9.55 0.04 -5.00
C ILE A 98 -10.55 0.50 -3.95
N ASN A 99 -10.93 1.78 -4.03
CA ASN A 99 -11.91 2.42 -3.19
C ASN A 99 -13.06 2.89 -4.06
N LEU A 100 -14.24 2.36 -3.83
CA LEU A 100 -15.48 2.77 -4.47
C LEU A 100 -16.36 3.45 -3.43
N ASP A 101 -16.93 4.59 -3.78
CA ASP A 101 -17.86 5.34 -2.95
C ASP A 101 -18.99 5.80 -3.87
N ALA A 102 -20.24 5.45 -3.56
CA ALA A 102 -21.38 5.82 -4.37
C ALA A 102 -22.58 6.11 -3.48
N GLY A 103 -23.36 7.12 -3.82
CA GLY A 103 -24.49 7.50 -3.01
C GLY A 103 -25.43 8.50 -3.67
N VAL A 104 -26.53 8.75 -2.97
CA VAL A 104 -27.62 9.61 -3.41
C VAL A 104 -27.94 10.64 -2.34
N ARG A 105 -28.30 11.84 -2.78
CA ARG A 105 -28.81 12.93 -1.96
C ARG A 105 -30.27 13.18 -2.33
N LEU A 106 -31.14 12.96 -1.35
CA LEU A 106 -32.59 13.09 -1.43
C LEU A 106 -33.04 14.30 -0.58
N LEU A 107 -34.27 14.78 -0.82
CA LEU A 107 -34.90 15.86 -0.02
C LEU A 107 -34.12 17.19 0.01
N GLY A 108 -33.49 17.59 -1.11
CA GLY A 108 -32.71 18.83 -1.18
C GLY A 108 -31.47 18.80 -0.28
N GLU A 109 -30.69 17.72 -0.36
CA GLU A 109 -29.47 17.46 0.44
C GLU A 109 -29.70 17.22 1.94
N LYS A 110 -30.96 17.00 2.36
CA LYS A 110 -31.27 16.66 3.75
C LYS A 110 -31.02 15.20 4.09
N LEU A 111 -31.16 14.29 3.13
CA LEU A 111 -30.92 12.86 3.30
C LEU A 111 -29.83 12.42 2.34
N GLU A 112 -28.70 11.94 2.85
CA GLU A 112 -27.61 11.38 2.08
C GLU A 112 -27.46 9.91 2.44
N LEU A 113 -27.57 9.04 1.45
CA LEU A 113 -27.33 7.60 1.60
C LEU A 113 -26.13 7.25 0.74
N GLY A 114 -25.16 6.57 1.32
CA GLY A 114 -23.92 6.20 0.65
C GLY A 114 -23.51 4.78 0.95
N LEU A 115 -22.79 4.22 -0.02
CA LEU A 115 -22.15 2.92 0.01
C LEU A 115 -20.67 3.16 -0.26
N ARG A 116 -19.81 2.59 0.59
CA ARG A 116 -18.37 2.56 0.38
C ARG A 116 -17.90 1.11 0.30
N GLY A 117 -17.25 0.76 -0.80
CA GLY A 117 -16.58 -0.52 -0.98
C GLY A 117 -15.07 -0.31 -1.01
N ILE A 118 -14.33 -1.00 -0.15
CA ILE A 118 -12.87 -0.98 -0.15
C ILE A 118 -12.36 -2.38 -0.45
N TYR A 119 -11.56 -2.49 -1.50
CA TYR A 119 -10.88 -3.73 -1.87
C TYR A 119 -9.38 -3.55 -1.77
N HIS A 120 -8.73 -4.41 -1.00
CA HIS A 120 -7.28 -4.52 -0.96
C HIS A 120 -6.85 -5.90 -1.48
N SER A 121 -5.85 -5.90 -2.36
CA SER A 121 -5.25 -7.16 -2.82
C SER A 121 -4.15 -7.66 -1.89
N ARG A 122 -3.85 -8.96 -2.04
CA ARG A 122 -2.68 -9.56 -1.42
C ARG A 122 -1.40 -8.92 -1.96
N VAL A 123 -0.42 -8.78 -1.07
CA VAL A 123 0.95 -8.49 -1.45
C VAL A 123 1.47 -9.67 -2.28
N ASN A 124 2.03 -9.40 -3.46
CA ASN A 124 2.57 -10.42 -4.34
C ASN A 124 4.07 -10.57 -4.08
N THR A 125 4.49 -11.70 -3.51
CA THR A 125 5.85 -12.01 -3.04
C THR A 125 6.68 -12.79 -4.08
N LYS A 126 6.52 -12.54 -5.38
CA LYS A 126 7.25 -13.28 -6.44
C LYS A 126 8.78 -13.24 -6.29
N GLN A 127 9.37 -12.12 -5.88
CA GLN A 127 10.83 -12.02 -5.68
C GLN A 127 11.27 -12.79 -4.43
N TYR A 128 10.46 -12.79 -3.37
CA TYR A 128 10.70 -13.57 -2.15
C TYR A 128 10.65 -15.07 -2.43
N ASP A 129 9.68 -15.55 -3.22
CA ASP A 129 9.59 -16.96 -3.62
C ASP A 129 10.78 -17.40 -4.49
N GLN A 130 11.26 -16.52 -5.38
CA GLN A 130 12.46 -16.78 -6.19
C GLN A 130 13.75 -16.79 -5.37
N LEU A 131 13.85 -15.96 -4.33
CA LEU A 131 15.01 -15.93 -3.44
C LEU A 131 15.00 -17.09 -2.43
N LEU A 132 13.82 -17.55 -2.00
CA LEU A 132 13.64 -18.81 -1.27
C LEU A 132 14.08 -20.03 -2.08
N GLN A 133 13.76 -20.09 -3.38
CA GLN A 133 14.20 -21.18 -4.26
C GLN A 133 15.72 -21.23 -4.47
N LYS A 134 16.45 -20.15 -4.17
CA LYS A 134 17.91 -20.05 -4.28
C LYS A 134 18.65 -20.24 -2.95
N ASP A 135 17.99 -20.76 -1.92
CA ASP A 135 18.56 -20.92 -0.57
C ASP A 135 19.06 -19.59 0.06
N LEU A 136 18.57 -18.46 -0.46
CA LEU A 136 18.81 -17.10 0.03
C LEU A 136 17.72 -16.65 1.01
N GLY A 137 16.93 -17.59 1.52
CA GLY A 137 15.90 -17.36 2.53
C GLY A 137 16.45 -16.69 3.80
N ILE A 138 17.73 -16.89 4.13
CA ILE A 138 18.38 -16.29 5.30
C ILE A 138 18.40 -14.75 5.30
N ILE A 139 18.36 -14.12 4.12
CA ILE A 139 18.24 -12.65 3.97
C ILE A 139 16.87 -12.15 4.49
N PHE A 140 15.88 -13.04 4.54
CA PHE A 140 14.53 -12.75 5.01
C PHE A 140 14.14 -13.47 6.31
N ASP A 141 14.84 -14.54 6.67
CA ASP A 141 14.53 -15.38 7.84
C ASP A 141 14.97 -14.72 9.16
N THR A 142 15.89 -13.77 9.09
CA THR A 142 16.43 -13.06 10.25
C THR A 142 15.42 -12.17 10.96
N THR A 143 14.29 -11.79 10.34
CA THR A 143 13.48 -10.64 10.79
C THR A 143 11.96 -10.80 10.64
N GLY A 144 11.51 -12.01 10.36
CA GLY A 144 10.09 -12.33 10.32
C GLY A 144 9.44 -12.07 8.96
N LYS A 145 8.47 -12.92 8.63
CA LYS A 145 7.71 -12.83 7.39
C LYS A 145 7.04 -11.45 7.28
N PRO A 146 7.02 -10.82 6.09
CA PRO A 146 6.32 -9.55 5.93
C PRO A 146 4.86 -9.73 6.36
N HIS A 147 4.25 -8.69 6.94
CA HIS A 147 2.84 -8.76 7.33
C HIS A 147 2.00 -9.26 6.14
N HIS A 148 1.42 -10.45 6.29
CA HIS A 148 0.63 -11.05 5.23
C HIS A 148 -0.72 -10.32 5.17
N TRP A 149 -0.82 -9.31 4.30
CA TRP A 149 -2.12 -8.70 4.00
C TRP A 149 -2.94 -9.72 3.21
N ARG A 150 -3.97 -10.28 3.84
CA ARG A 150 -4.99 -11.06 3.14
C ARG A 150 -5.80 -10.10 2.27
N SER A 151 -6.34 -10.62 1.17
CA SER A 151 -7.30 -9.84 0.40
C SER A 151 -8.50 -9.59 1.29
N SER A 152 -8.87 -8.32 1.46
CA SER A 152 -10.06 -7.89 2.17
C SER A 152 -10.93 -7.10 1.22
N LEU A 153 -12.22 -7.41 1.25
CA LEU A 153 -13.27 -6.63 0.63
C LEU A 153 -14.23 -6.25 1.75
N THR A 154 -14.36 -4.96 2.02
CA THR A 154 -15.28 -4.43 3.03
C THR A 154 -16.32 -3.55 2.36
N TRP A 155 -17.55 -3.62 2.85
CA TRP A 155 -18.66 -2.81 2.38
C TRP A 155 -19.28 -2.08 3.57
N ASP A 156 -19.23 -0.76 3.52
CA ASP A 156 -19.81 0.12 4.53
C ASP A 156 -21.01 0.83 3.94
N VAL A 157 -22.15 0.72 4.59
CA VAL A 157 -23.35 1.51 4.24
C VAL A 157 -23.52 2.60 5.29
N TYR A 158 -23.71 3.83 4.83
CA TYR A 158 -23.95 4.97 5.71
C TYR A 158 -25.15 5.80 5.26
N GLY A 159 -25.84 6.37 6.24
CA GLY A 159 -26.95 7.28 6.05
C GLY A 159 -26.78 8.51 6.94
N ARG A 160 -26.99 9.69 6.36
CA ARG A 160 -26.91 10.97 7.05
C ARG A 160 -28.20 11.75 6.82
N TYR A 161 -28.83 12.18 7.90
CA TYR A 161 -30.06 12.97 7.84
C TYR A 161 -29.91 14.30 8.61
N ARG A 162 -30.26 15.40 7.94
CA ARG A 162 -30.28 16.76 8.50
C ARG A 162 -31.71 17.15 8.87
N LEU A 163 -32.00 17.18 10.18
CA LEU A 163 -33.32 17.49 10.76
C LEU A 163 -33.58 19.00 10.87
N HIS A 164 -32.54 19.83 11.07
CA HIS A 164 -32.59 21.30 11.09
C HIS A 164 -31.18 21.89 10.92
N LYS A 165 -31.04 23.21 10.67
CA LYS A 165 -29.76 23.92 10.39
C LYS A 165 -28.62 23.64 11.40
N THR A 166 -28.93 23.12 12.58
CA THR A 166 -28.00 22.90 13.70
C THR A 166 -27.81 21.43 14.13
N SER A 167 -28.56 20.45 13.57
CA SER A 167 -28.49 19.05 14.04
C SER A 167 -28.39 18.04 12.88
N THR A 168 -27.26 17.33 12.83
CA THR A 168 -26.99 16.25 11.86
C THR A 168 -26.89 14.92 12.62
N SER A 169 -27.72 13.94 12.26
CA SER A 169 -27.63 12.57 12.78
C SER A 169 -27.04 11.67 11.70
N THR A 170 -26.07 10.82 12.06
CA THR A 170 -25.38 9.91 11.13
C THR A 170 -25.49 8.49 11.68
N SER A 171 -25.99 7.57 10.87
CA SER A 171 -25.98 6.13 11.15
C SER A 171 -25.07 5.42 10.14
N ALA A 172 -24.20 4.54 10.62
CA ALA A 172 -23.33 3.71 9.80
C ALA A 172 -23.45 2.26 10.27
N SER A 173 -23.59 1.33 9.33
CA SER A 173 -23.62 -0.11 9.59
C SER A 173 -22.44 -0.75 8.86
N PRO A 174 -21.43 -1.25 9.60
CA PRO A 174 -20.36 -2.05 9.00
C PRO A 174 -20.87 -3.47 8.72
N THR A 175 -20.52 -4.02 7.55
CA THR A 175 -20.75 -5.42 7.16
C THR A 175 -19.49 -6.08 6.65
#